data_AF-A0A2R6LRQ0-F1
#
_entry.id   AF-A0A2R6LRQ0-F1
#
_cell.length_a   1.000
_cell.length_b   1.000
_cell.length_c   1.000
_cell.angle_alpha   90.00
_cell.angle_beta   90.00
_cell.angle_gamma   90.00
#
_symmetry.space_group_name_H-M   'P 1'
#
loop_
_entity.id
_entity.type
_entity.pdbx_description
1 polymer ?
#
loop_
_entity_poly.entity_id
_entity_poly.type
_entity_poly.pdbx_seq_one_letter_code
_entity_poly.pdbx_strand_id
1 'polypeptide(L)'
;MESAPAGRNAIPDLLEYAGYSKSKLDHYVENAALLKRRIATNRTYLKGLSAEPLCVSWPPPEAAELRYRTGELLSVVGRFADEGTAAALRTVRERARGEACDRLRDAAVARSELTDGEREAIASGELAAELAAARTELERLNSTLEAHEAP
;
A
#
# COMPACT_ATOMS: atom_id res chain seq x y z
N MET A 1 29.61 19.18 -6.45
CA MET A 1 29.72 17.75 -6.13
C MET A 1 30.95 17.24 -6.86
N GLU A 2 32.05 17.00 -6.15
CA GLU A 2 33.35 16.64 -6.74
C GLU A 2 33.25 15.20 -7.29
N SER A 3 33.28 15.06 -8.61
CA SER A 3 33.15 13.76 -9.27
C SER A 3 34.50 13.04 -9.24
N ALA A 4 34.74 12.27 -8.18
CA ALA A 4 35.81 11.27 -8.19
C ALA A 4 35.49 10.19 -9.23
N PRO A 5 36.50 9.62 -9.94
CA PRO A 5 36.25 8.51 -10.84
C PRO A 5 35.56 7.37 -10.07
N ALA A 6 34.36 6.99 -10.52
CA ALA A 6 33.70 5.79 -10.02
C ALA A 6 34.67 4.63 -10.27
N GLY A 7 35.13 3.98 -9.19
CA GLY A 7 36.29 3.08 -9.21
C GLY A 7 36.23 2.00 -10.32
N ARG A 8 37.38 1.38 -10.60
CA ARG A 8 37.58 0.46 -11.74
C ARG A 8 36.77 -0.86 -11.70
N ASN A 9 36.12 -1.17 -10.58
CA ASN A 9 35.46 -2.46 -10.35
C ASN A 9 33.99 -2.43 -10.81
N ALA A 10 33.52 -3.53 -11.39
CA ALA A 10 32.12 -3.65 -11.79
C ALA A 10 31.21 -3.86 -10.56
N ILE A 11 29.91 -3.61 -10.73
CA ILE A 11 28.92 -3.78 -9.65
C ILE A 11 28.94 -5.20 -9.04
N PRO A 12 29.02 -6.30 -9.83
CA PRO A 12 29.12 -7.64 -9.26
C PRO A 12 30.32 -7.83 -8.32
N ASP A 13 31.50 -7.33 -8.71
CA ASP A 13 32.71 -7.41 -7.89
C ASP A 13 32.53 -6.65 -6.58
N LEU A 14 31.93 -5.46 -6.65
CA LEU A 14 31.65 -4.65 -5.46
C LEU A 14 30.65 -5.32 -4.51
N LEU A 15 29.66 -6.06 -5.05
CA LEU A 15 28.72 -6.84 -4.25
C LEU A 15 29.39 -8.01 -3.55
N GLU A 16 30.31 -8.70 -4.24
CA GLU A 16 31.13 -9.76 -3.63
C GLU A 16 32.01 -9.20 -2.51
N TYR A 17 32.72 -8.11 -2.78
CA TYR A 17 33.60 -7.43 -1.83
C TYR A 17 32.85 -6.95 -0.59
N ALA A 18 31.56 -6.65 -0.71
CA ALA A 18 30.75 -6.24 0.44
C ALA A 18 30.66 -7.31 1.54
N GLY A 19 30.84 -8.58 1.19
CA GLY A 19 30.91 -9.71 2.13
C GLY A 19 32.28 -9.93 2.78
N TYR A 20 33.35 -9.36 2.22
CA TYR A 20 34.72 -9.68 2.62
C TYR A 20 35.13 -9.01 3.95
N SER A 21 36.10 -9.60 4.65
CA SER A 21 36.73 -8.95 5.81
C SER A 21 37.63 -7.79 5.37
N LYS A 22 38.01 -6.89 6.30
CA LYS A 22 38.93 -5.78 5.99
C LYS A 22 40.26 -6.29 5.44
N SER A 23 40.87 -7.27 6.11
CA SER A 23 42.16 -7.84 5.70
C SER A 23 42.10 -8.50 4.32
N LYS A 24 40.95 -9.11 3.97
CA LYS A 24 40.75 -9.66 2.62
C LYS A 24 40.65 -8.54 1.60
N LEU A 25 39.92 -7.46 1.91
CA LEU A 25 39.73 -6.31 1.03
C LEU A 25 41.01 -5.51 0.74
N ASP A 26 41.98 -5.50 1.66
CA ASP A 26 43.26 -4.83 1.43
C ASP A 26 44.02 -5.39 0.20
N HIS A 27 43.67 -6.58 -0.29
CA HIS A 27 44.21 -7.15 -1.53
C HIS A 27 43.44 -6.76 -2.81
N TYR A 28 42.21 -6.26 -2.69
CA TYR A 28 41.33 -6.00 -3.84
C TYR A 28 41.06 -4.51 -4.07
N VAL A 29 41.21 -3.68 -3.03
CA VAL A 29 40.91 -2.25 -3.11
C VAL A 29 41.97 -1.41 -2.43
N GLU A 30 42.20 -0.23 -3.00
CA GLU A 30 43.18 0.74 -2.51
C GLU A 30 42.90 1.21 -1.08
N ASN A 31 41.63 1.18 -0.65
CA ASN A 31 41.24 1.57 0.71
C ASN A 31 40.05 0.75 1.24
N ALA A 32 40.35 -0.38 1.89
CA ALA A 32 39.34 -1.26 2.47
C ALA A 32 38.49 -0.59 3.55
N ALA A 33 39.09 0.29 4.36
CA ALA A 33 38.38 1.00 5.43
C ALA A 33 37.31 1.96 4.86
N LEU A 34 37.67 2.71 3.81
CA LEU A 34 36.74 3.60 3.12
C LEU A 34 35.61 2.82 2.46
N LEU A 35 35.91 1.73 1.75
CA LEU A 35 34.90 0.88 1.13
C LEU A 35 33.94 0.29 2.17
N LYS A 36 34.45 -0.26 3.28
CA LYS A 36 33.63 -0.78 4.38
C LYS A 36 32.72 0.29 4.98
N ARG A 37 33.23 1.51 5.20
CA ARG A 37 32.41 2.63 5.67
C ARG A 37 31.29 2.95 4.70
N ARG A 38 31.58 3.04 3.40
CA ARG A 38 30.57 3.30 2.36
C ARG A 38 29.53 2.19 2.28
N ILE A 39 29.93 0.92 2.36
CA ILE A 39 28.99 -0.22 2.40
C ILE A 39 28.11 -0.15 3.63
N ALA A 40 28.68 0.12 4.80
CA ALA A 40 27.91 0.23 6.05
C ALA A 40 26.85 1.33 5.95
N THR A 41 27.21 2.52 5.47
CA THR A 41 26.25 3.62 5.26
C THR A 41 25.15 3.25 4.26
N ASN A 42 25.50 2.67 3.10
CA ASN A 42 24.51 2.27 2.10
C ASN A 42 23.61 1.15 2.61
N ARG A 43 24.13 0.16 3.35
CA ARG A 43 23.31 -0.89 3.98
C ARG A 43 22.33 -0.31 4.99
N THR A 44 22.76 0.65 5.81
CA THR A 44 21.85 1.34 6.74
C THR A 44 20.77 2.09 5.98
N TYR A 45 21.13 2.82 4.92
CA TYR A 45 20.15 3.51 4.07
C TYR A 45 19.13 2.54 3.44
N LEU A 46 19.60 1.45 2.82
CA LEU A 46 18.74 0.45 2.17
C LEU A 46 17.86 -0.28 3.19
N LYS A 47 18.34 -0.52 4.42
CA LYS A 47 17.52 -1.07 5.51
C LYS A 47 16.38 -0.16 5.94
N GLY A 48 16.51 1.15 5.71
CA GLY A 48 15.46 2.12 5.98
C GLY A 48 14.43 2.24 4.85
N LEU A 49 14.69 1.65 3.67
CA LEU A 49 13.72 1.66 2.59
C LEU A 49 12.59 0.67 2.89
N SER A 50 11.36 1.15 2.70
CA SER A 50 10.16 0.34 2.81
C SER A 50 9.55 0.10 1.43
N ALA A 51 8.93 -1.07 1.25
CA ALA A 51 8.12 -1.36 0.09
C ALA A 51 6.74 -0.68 0.13
N GLU A 52 6.36 -0.05 1.25
CA GLU A 52 5.04 0.57 1.45
C GLU A 52 4.60 1.52 0.30
N PRO A 53 5.46 2.39 -0.26
CA PRO A 53 5.06 3.25 -1.38
C PRO A 53 4.74 2.47 -2.67
N LEU A 54 5.21 1.22 -2.77
CA LEU A 54 5.01 0.33 -3.90
C LEU A 54 3.80 -0.59 -3.71
N CYS A 55 3.09 -0.46 -2.59
CA CYS A 55 1.90 -1.21 -2.28
C CYS A 55 0.63 -0.47 -2.72
N VAL A 56 -0.39 -1.25 -3.07
CA VAL A 56 -1.78 -0.79 -3.13
C VAL A 56 -2.39 -1.04 -1.75
N SER A 57 -3.02 -0.01 -1.16
CA SER A 57 -3.65 -0.12 0.15
C SER A 57 -4.82 -1.11 0.13
N TRP A 58 -5.18 -1.63 1.31
CA TRP A 58 -6.42 -2.36 1.51
C TRP A 58 -7.26 -1.67 2.60
N PRO A 59 -8.55 -1.34 2.34
CA PRO A 59 -9.25 -1.42 1.05
C PRO A 59 -8.55 -0.64 -0.07
N PRO A 60 -8.74 -1.06 -1.35
CA PRO A 60 -8.11 -0.37 -2.48
C PRO A 60 -8.63 1.07 -2.56
N PRO A 61 -7.91 2.01 -3.21
CA PRO A 61 -8.41 3.34 -3.56
C PRO A 61 -9.47 3.29 -4.68
N GLU A 62 -10.12 4.43 -4.98
CA GLU A 62 -11.26 4.47 -5.91
C GLU A 62 -10.82 4.04 -7.30
N ALA A 63 -11.73 3.54 -8.15
CA ALA A 63 -11.36 2.95 -9.44
C ALA A 63 -10.49 3.90 -10.29
N ALA A 64 -10.82 5.18 -10.31
CA ALA A 64 -10.05 6.20 -11.02
C ALA A 64 -8.61 6.32 -10.48
N GLU A 65 -8.44 6.43 -9.17
CA GLU A 65 -7.12 6.52 -8.52
C GLU A 65 -6.35 5.21 -8.68
N LEU A 66 -6.99 4.06 -8.43
CA LEU A 66 -6.40 2.74 -8.56
C LEU A 66 -5.84 2.51 -9.97
N ARG A 67 -6.55 2.98 -11.01
CA ARG A 67 -6.12 2.90 -12.41
C ARG A 67 -4.84 3.70 -12.67
N TYR A 68 -4.72 4.91 -12.12
CA TYR A 68 -3.51 5.73 -12.26
C TYR A 68 -2.36 5.14 -11.46
N ARG A 69 -2.60 4.83 -10.19
CA ARG A 69 -1.60 4.28 -9.27
C ARG A 69 -1.01 2.97 -9.77
N THR A 70 -1.83 2.04 -10.26
CA THR A 70 -1.34 0.78 -10.85
C THR A 70 -0.52 1.00 -12.12
N GLY A 71 -0.80 2.05 -12.90
CA GLY A 71 0.03 2.43 -14.05
C GLY A 71 1.42 2.92 -13.64
N GLU A 72 1.49 3.79 -12.64
CA GLU A 72 2.75 4.30 -12.08
C GLU A 72 3.57 3.17 -11.45
N LEU A 73 2.93 2.35 -10.61
CA LEU A 73 3.56 1.20 -9.98
C LEU A 73 4.13 0.24 -11.02
N LEU A 74 3.41 -0.06 -12.11
CA LEU A 74 3.88 -0.99 -13.13
C LEU A 74 5.14 -0.47 -13.84
N SER A 75 5.26 0.86 -14.02
CA SER A 75 6.46 1.48 -14.61
C SER A 75 7.71 1.29 -13.75
N VAL A 76 7.54 1.17 -12.43
CA VAL A 76 8.63 1.05 -11.45
C VAL A 76 8.90 -0.42 -11.15
N VAL A 77 7.87 -1.14 -10.71
CA VAL A 77 7.89 -2.56 -10.31
C VAL A 77 8.32 -3.45 -11.47
N GLY A 78 7.90 -3.14 -12.71
CA GLY A 78 8.31 -3.90 -13.89
C GLY A 78 9.81 -3.86 -14.21
N ARG A 79 10.60 -3.03 -13.51
CA ARG A 79 12.06 -2.98 -13.66
C ARG A 79 12.82 -3.95 -12.76
N PHE A 80 12.22 -4.41 -11.66
CA PHE A 80 12.95 -5.19 -10.65
C PHE A 80 12.15 -6.35 -10.03
N ALA A 81 10.82 -6.32 -10.06
CA ALA A 81 10.01 -7.42 -9.55
C ALA A 81 9.88 -8.53 -10.59
N ASP A 82 9.49 -9.71 -10.14
CA ASP A 82 9.22 -10.85 -11.01
C ASP A 82 7.96 -10.63 -11.87
N GLU A 83 7.86 -11.41 -12.95
CA GLU A 83 6.74 -11.31 -13.88
C GLU A 83 5.38 -11.63 -13.23
N GLY A 84 5.35 -12.47 -12.19
CA GLY A 84 4.12 -12.76 -11.43
C GLY A 84 3.60 -11.54 -10.71
N THR A 85 4.47 -10.79 -10.04
CA THR A 85 4.14 -9.50 -9.40
C THR A 85 3.63 -8.49 -10.43
N ALA A 86 4.31 -8.36 -11.57
CA ALA A 86 3.87 -7.46 -12.65
C ALA A 86 2.52 -7.89 -13.24
N ALA A 87 2.29 -9.18 -13.44
CA ALA A 87 1.02 -9.73 -13.95
C ALA A 87 -0.14 -9.52 -12.98
N ALA A 88 0.08 -9.68 -11.67
CA ALA A 88 -0.92 -9.39 -10.64
C ALA A 88 -1.34 -7.90 -10.70
N LEU A 89 -0.36 -7.00 -10.82
CA LEU A 89 -0.63 -5.57 -10.93
C LEU A 89 -1.37 -5.20 -12.23
N ARG A 90 -1.04 -5.85 -13.36
CA ARG A 90 -1.80 -5.69 -14.62
C ARG A 90 -3.26 -6.13 -14.45
N THR A 91 -3.50 -7.25 -13.77
CA THR A 91 -4.86 -7.73 -13.46
C THR A 91 -5.64 -6.69 -12.65
N VAL A 92 -5.04 -6.14 -11.59
CA VAL A 92 -5.69 -5.09 -10.78
C VAL A 92 -6.01 -3.86 -11.63
N ARG A 93 -5.07 -3.44 -12.48
CA ARG A 93 -5.26 -2.32 -13.41
C ARG A 93 -6.40 -2.55 -14.40
N GLU A 94 -6.58 -3.77 -14.88
CA GLU A 94 -7.70 -4.15 -15.75
C GLU A 94 -9.04 -4.07 -15.00
N ARG A 95 -9.08 -4.59 -13.76
CA ARG A 95 -10.28 -4.51 -12.91
C ARG A 95 -10.66 -3.07 -12.60
N ALA A 96 -9.69 -2.20 -12.36
CA ALA A 96 -9.90 -0.78 -12.12
C ALA A 96 -10.52 -0.02 -13.31
N ARG A 97 -10.56 -0.61 -14.52
CA ARG A 97 -11.26 -0.03 -15.67
C ARG A 97 -12.71 -0.49 -15.79
N GLY A 98 -13.09 -1.56 -15.10
CA GLY A 98 -14.44 -2.11 -15.17
C GLY A 98 -15.38 -1.45 -14.17
N GLU A 99 -16.65 -1.36 -14.53
CA GLU A 99 -17.73 -0.84 -13.66
C GLU A 99 -17.95 -1.69 -12.40
N ALA A 100 -17.42 -2.92 -12.39
CA ALA A 100 -17.47 -3.78 -11.21
C ALA A 100 -16.48 -3.37 -10.11
N CYS A 101 -15.50 -2.49 -10.40
CA CYS A 101 -14.47 -2.11 -9.44
C CYS A 101 -15.07 -1.44 -8.18
N ASP A 102 -16.02 -0.53 -8.36
CA ASP A 102 -16.62 0.19 -7.24
C ASP A 102 -17.44 -0.75 -6.36
N ARG A 103 -18.23 -1.66 -6.96
CA ARG A 103 -18.94 -2.70 -6.19
C ARG A 103 -18.00 -3.63 -5.41
N LEU A 104 -16.86 -4.00 -5.98
CA LEU A 104 -15.86 -4.82 -5.29
C LEU A 104 -15.19 -4.04 -4.15
N ARG A 105 -14.96 -2.73 -4.34
CA ARG A 105 -14.46 -1.84 -3.30
C ARG A 105 -15.46 -1.74 -2.16
N ASP A 106 -16.74 -1.51 -2.44
CA ASP A 106 -17.78 -1.42 -1.40
C ASP A 106 -17.80 -2.68 -0.54
N ALA A 107 -17.73 -3.86 -1.17
CA ALA A 107 -17.62 -5.12 -0.45
C ALA A 107 -16.31 -5.23 0.37
N ALA A 108 -15.19 -4.73 -0.16
CA ALA A 108 -13.91 -4.72 0.55
C ALA A 108 -13.92 -3.81 1.78
N VAL A 109 -14.50 -2.60 1.65
CA VAL A 109 -14.68 -1.62 2.72
C VAL A 109 -15.60 -2.20 3.79
N ALA A 110 -16.76 -2.71 3.40
CA ALA A 110 -17.70 -3.36 4.33
C ALA A 110 -17.02 -4.51 5.08
N ARG A 111 -16.19 -5.32 4.41
CA ARG A 111 -15.47 -6.41 5.07
C ARG A 111 -14.39 -5.93 6.05
N SER A 112 -13.71 -4.82 5.76
CA SER A 112 -12.65 -4.29 6.63
C SER A 112 -13.20 -3.50 7.82
N GLU A 113 -14.34 -2.83 7.65
CA GLU A 113 -14.90 -1.95 8.66
C GLU A 113 -15.92 -2.64 9.55
N LEU A 114 -16.70 -3.59 9.00
CA LEU A 114 -17.69 -4.30 9.79
C LEU A 114 -17.06 -5.42 10.62
N THR A 115 -17.48 -5.50 11.86
CA THR A 115 -17.27 -6.66 12.73
C THR A 115 -18.14 -7.85 12.29
N ASP A 116 -17.82 -9.04 12.81
CA ASP A 116 -18.66 -10.24 12.57
C ASP A 116 -20.10 -10.04 13.08
N GLY A 117 -20.26 -9.39 14.24
CA GLY A 117 -21.58 -9.11 14.82
C GLY A 117 -22.40 -8.16 13.97
N GLU A 118 -21.79 -7.07 13.47
CA GLU A 118 -22.48 -6.13 12.58
C GLU A 118 -22.86 -6.79 11.25
N ARG A 119 -22.01 -7.67 10.71
CA ARG A 119 -22.35 -8.45 9.51
C ARG A 119 -23.53 -9.39 9.76
N GLU A 120 -23.54 -10.07 10.90
CA GLU A 120 -24.65 -10.96 11.27
C GLU A 120 -25.94 -10.16 11.45
N ALA A 121 -25.90 -9.02 12.14
CA ALA A 121 -27.06 -8.15 12.33
C ALA A 121 -27.62 -7.58 11.00
N ILE A 122 -26.74 -7.29 10.03
CA ILE A 122 -27.16 -6.94 8.66
C ILE A 122 -27.81 -8.15 7.97
N ALA A 123 -27.20 -9.33 8.06
CA ALA A 123 -27.68 -10.55 7.40
C ALA A 123 -29.01 -11.05 7.99
N SER A 124 -29.19 -10.94 9.30
CA SER A 124 -30.41 -11.34 10.02
C SER A 124 -31.55 -10.32 9.85
N GLY A 125 -31.25 -9.11 9.38
CA GLY A 125 -32.20 -8.01 9.24
C GLY A 125 -32.50 -7.28 10.55
N GLU A 126 -31.85 -7.65 11.64
CA GLU A 126 -31.97 -6.99 12.95
C GLU A 126 -31.64 -5.50 12.85
N LEU A 127 -30.51 -5.15 12.21
CA LEU A 127 -30.10 -3.76 12.06
C LEU A 127 -31.10 -2.93 11.22
N ALA A 128 -31.75 -3.57 10.24
CA ALA A 128 -32.77 -2.91 9.43
C ALA A 128 -34.05 -2.65 10.25
N ALA A 129 -34.43 -3.59 11.12
CA ALA A 129 -35.55 -3.42 12.04
C ALA A 129 -35.27 -2.31 13.08
N GLU A 130 -34.06 -2.29 13.66
CA GLU A 130 -33.63 -1.25 14.58
C GLU A 130 -33.65 0.14 13.93
N LEU A 131 -33.11 0.26 12.71
CA LEU A 131 -33.12 1.52 11.95
C LEU A 131 -34.54 2.01 11.66
N ALA A 132 -35.45 1.11 11.30
CA ALA A 132 -36.85 1.44 11.04
C ALA A 132 -37.56 1.93 12.31
N ALA A 133 -37.32 1.27 13.45
CA ALA A 133 -37.87 1.66 14.74
C ALA A 133 -37.34 3.04 15.17
N ALA A 134 -36.03 3.28 15.04
CA ALA A 134 -35.41 4.56 15.37
C ALA A 134 -35.94 5.72 14.51
N ARG A 135 -36.13 5.50 13.20
CA ARG A 135 -36.73 6.49 12.30
C ARG A 135 -38.17 6.81 12.68
N THR A 136 -38.95 5.78 13.00
CA THR A 136 -40.35 5.95 13.44
C THR A 136 -40.42 6.79 14.71
N GLU A 137 -39.54 6.52 15.67
CA GLU A 137 -39.49 7.28 16.92
C GLU A 137 -39.03 8.73 16.70
N LEU A 138 -38.04 8.95 15.84
CA LEU A 138 -37.59 10.30 15.47
C LEU A 138 -38.71 11.11 14.83
N GLU A 139 -39.49 10.50 13.93
CA GLU A 139 -40.64 11.16 13.31
C GLU A 139 -41.75 11.49 14.32
N ARG A 140 -42.01 10.58 15.27
CA ARG A 140 -42.96 10.82 16.37
C ARG A 140 -42.53 12.00 17.24
N LEU A 141 -41.24 12.08 17.59
CA LEU A 141 -40.69 13.15 18.41
C LEU A 141 -40.76 14.49 17.68
N ASN A 142 -40.38 14.54 16.40
CA ASN A 142 -40.47 15.74 15.58
C ASN A 142 -41.91 16.24 15.45
N SER A 143 -42.86 15.34 15.17
CA SER A 143 -44.28 15.70 15.09
C SER A 143 -44.81 16.26 16.42
N THR A 144 -44.34 15.72 17.55
CA THR A 144 -44.70 16.23 18.89
C THR A 144 -44.13 17.64 19.12
N LEU A 145 -42.87 17.87 18.71
CA LEU A 145 -42.21 19.16 18.83
C LEU A 145 -42.89 20.23 17.96
N GLU A 146 -43.18 19.91 16.69
CA GLU A 146 -43.89 20.81 15.77
C GLU A 146 -45.28 21.19 16.29
N ALA A 147 -46.00 20.24 16.89
CA ALA A 147 -47.30 20.50 17.52
C ALA A 147 -47.22 21.41 18.76
N HIS A 148 -46.07 21.49 19.43
CA HIS A 148 -45.83 22.39 20.56
C HIS A 148 -45.24 23.76 20.14
N GLU A 149 -44.62 23.85 18.97
CA GLU A 149 -44.09 25.09 18.41
C GLU A 149 -45.12 25.86 17.54
N ALA A 150 -46.22 25.21 17.16
CA ALA A 150 -47.34 25.86 16.50
C ALA A 150 -48.15 26.73 17.50
N PRO A 151 -48.31 28.06 17.27
CA PRO A 151 -49.00 28.99 18.17
C PRO A 151 -50.53 28.80 18.23
#